data_AF-A0A1Q6G010-F1
#
_entry.id   AF-A0A1Q6G010-F1
#
_cell.length_a   1.000
_cell.length_b   1.000
_cell.length_c   1.000
_cell.angle_alpha   90.00
_cell.angle_beta   90.00
_cell.angle_gamma   90.00
#
_symmetry.space_group_name_H-M   'P 1'
#
loop_
_entity.id
_entity.type
_entity.pdbx_description
1 polymer ?
#
loop_
_entity_poly.entity_id
_entity_poly.type
_entity_poly.pdbx_seq_one_letter_code
_entity_poly.pdbx_strand_id
1 'polypeptide(L)'
;MNEQLKEYIETVIIPQYESFDKAHNLMHVNTVIAESLELAKDYPVDVDMVYTIAAYHDTGLCKDRAPHHLVSGTILENDKILRQWFSTEEIQIMKEAVEDHRASSNHEPRSIYGKIIAEADRVIDPEITLRRTVQYGLKQNPSGSKEWHYERFLNHLLSKYAEGGYLKLWFENSKNGERLKELRALINNRKQLRETFDRMFMEEK
;
A
#
# COMPACT_ATOMS: atom_id res chain seq x y z
N MET A 1 1.02 15.05 17.72
CA MET A 1 1.36 15.46 16.35
C MET A 1 1.93 16.87 16.42
N ASN A 2 3.09 17.13 15.84
CA ASN A 2 3.59 18.49 15.66
C ASN A 2 2.79 19.24 14.57
N GLU A 3 2.17 20.37 14.91
CA GLU A 3 1.29 21.09 13.98
C GLU A 3 2.02 21.69 12.76
N GLN A 4 3.27 22.14 12.92
CA GLN A 4 4.05 22.70 11.79
C GLN A 4 4.50 21.61 10.81
N LEU A 5 4.90 20.46 11.34
CA LEU A 5 5.18 19.27 10.52
C LEU A 5 3.92 18.85 9.75
N LYS A 6 2.78 18.80 10.44
CA LYS A 6 1.50 18.43 9.85
C LYS A 6 1.12 19.38 8.72
N GLU A 7 1.18 20.69 8.95
CA GLU A 7 0.91 21.72 7.94
C GLU A 7 1.84 21.54 6.72
N TYR A 8 3.13 21.32 6.95
CA TYR A 8 4.09 21.07 5.86
C TYR A 8 3.70 19.83 5.04
N ILE A 9 3.42 18.70 5.69
CA ILE A 9 3.04 17.46 5.01
C ILE A 9 1.73 17.64 4.22
N GLU A 10 0.71 18.28 4.80
CA GLU A 10 -0.60 18.47 4.18
C GLU A 10 -0.56 19.45 3.00
N THR A 11 0.39 20.41 2.99
CA THR A 11 0.49 21.44 1.95
C THR A 11 1.54 21.15 0.88
N VAL A 12 2.57 20.35 1.18
CA VAL A 12 3.71 20.12 0.27
C VAL A 12 3.81 18.67 -0.19
N ILE A 13 3.51 17.69 0.67
CA ILE A 13 3.76 16.28 0.39
C ILE A 13 2.51 15.59 -0.14
N ILE A 14 1.42 15.61 0.62
CA ILE A 14 0.15 14.95 0.25
C ILE A 14 -0.38 15.42 -1.12
N PRO A 15 -0.34 16.73 -1.48
CA PRO A 15 -0.84 17.18 -2.79
C PRO A 15 -0.14 16.55 -4.00
N GLN A 16 1.08 16.02 -3.86
CA GLN A 16 1.79 15.36 -4.97
C GLN A 16 1.03 14.15 -5.51
N TYR A 17 0.22 13.49 -4.66
CA TYR A 17 -0.59 12.32 -5.02
C TYR A 17 -1.73 12.66 -5.99
N GLU A 18 -2.07 13.93 -6.19
CA GLU A 18 -3.03 14.34 -7.24
C GLU A 18 -2.54 14.00 -8.65
N SER A 19 -1.22 13.92 -8.84
CA SER A 19 -0.59 13.61 -10.13
C SER A 19 -0.41 12.12 -10.40
N PHE A 20 -0.67 11.26 -9.41
CA PHE A 20 -0.43 9.82 -9.50
C PHE A 20 -1.61 9.06 -10.11
N ASP A 21 -1.42 7.76 -10.34
CA ASP A 21 -2.48 6.94 -10.92
C ASP A 21 -3.65 6.73 -9.95
N LYS A 22 -4.79 6.25 -10.48
CA LYS A 22 -6.03 6.04 -9.72
C LYS A 22 -5.86 5.15 -8.48
N ALA A 23 -4.88 4.26 -8.44
CA ALA A 23 -4.66 3.38 -7.30
C ALA A 23 -3.88 4.06 -6.16
N HIS A 24 -3.10 5.10 -6.46
CA HIS A 24 -2.19 5.78 -5.53
C HIS A 24 -2.51 7.28 -5.45
N ASN A 25 -3.79 7.63 -5.28
CA ASN A 25 -4.27 9.01 -5.23
C ASN A 25 -4.40 9.54 -3.79
N LEU A 26 -4.95 10.75 -3.62
CA LEU A 26 -5.20 11.35 -2.29
C LEU A 26 -6.00 10.44 -1.34
N MET A 27 -6.95 9.66 -1.85
CA MET A 27 -7.72 8.74 -1.02
C MET A 27 -6.84 7.60 -0.49
N HIS A 28 -5.93 7.09 -1.32
CA HIS A 28 -4.96 6.05 -0.92
C HIS A 28 -4.08 6.54 0.23
N VAL A 29 -3.33 7.64 0.03
CA VAL A 29 -2.41 8.13 1.06
C VAL A 29 -3.11 8.47 2.38
N ASN A 30 -4.30 9.09 2.34
CA ASN A 30 -5.07 9.38 3.55
C ASN A 30 -5.53 8.11 4.27
N THR A 31 -5.89 7.06 3.52
CA THR A 31 -6.24 5.76 4.12
C THR A 31 -5.02 5.13 4.78
N VAL A 32 -3.86 5.13 4.10
CA VAL A 32 -2.61 4.58 4.65
C VAL A 32 -2.16 5.35 5.89
N ILE A 33 -2.28 6.68 5.90
CA ILE A 33 -2.01 7.52 7.06
C ILE A 33 -2.93 7.12 8.23
N ALA A 34 -4.24 7.04 8.00
CA ALA A 34 -5.20 6.71 9.04
C ALA A 34 -4.94 5.32 9.64
N GLU A 35 -4.70 4.30 8.82
CA GLU A 35 -4.40 2.95 9.29
C GLU A 35 -3.03 2.86 9.98
N SER A 36 -2.02 3.62 9.50
CA SER A 36 -0.70 3.69 10.15
C SER A 36 -0.81 4.27 11.57
N LEU A 37 -1.58 5.36 11.71
CA LEU A 37 -1.83 5.99 13.01
C LEU A 37 -2.67 5.11 13.94
N GLU A 38 -3.61 4.33 13.40
CA GLU A 38 -4.39 3.37 14.19
C GLU A 38 -3.49 2.26 14.73
N LEU A 39 -2.68 1.63 13.88
CA LEU A 39 -1.71 0.60 14.28
C LEU A 39 -0.71 1.12 15.31
N ALA A 40 -0.25 2.36 15.17
CA ALA A 40 0.74 2.95 16.05
C ALA A 40 0.28 3.10 17.51
N LYS A 41 -1.03 3.11 17.79
CA LYS A 41 -1.57 3.27 19.17
C LYS A 41 -1.12 2.16 20.12
N ASP A 42 -0.86 0.97 19.58
CA ASP A 42 -0.51 -0.22 20.36
C ASP A 42 1.01 -0.40 20.54
N TYR A 43 1.82 0.54 20.04
CA TYR A 43 3.29 0.42 20.03
C TYR A 43 3.97 1.68 20.58
N PRO A 44 5.15 1.54 21.23
CA PRO A 44 5.93 2.68 21.72
C PRO A 44 6.72 3.33 20.57
N VAL A 45 6.01 4.00 19.66
CA VAL A 45 6.56 4.69 18.49
C VAL A 45 6.29 6.19 18.54
N ASP A 46 7.13 6.96 17.85
CA ASP A 46 6.87 8.37 17.59
C ASP A 46 5.81 8.52 16.49
N VAL A 47 4.68 9.12 16.86
CA VAL A 47 3.55 9.36 15.97
C VAL A 47 3.91 10.31 14.83
N ASP A 48 4.81 11.27 15.05
CA ASP A 48 5.25 12.22 14.01
C ASP A 48 6.08 11.50 12.93
N MET A 49 6.92 10.53 13.32
CA MET A 49 7.61 9.66 12.36
C MET A 49 6.63 8.78 11.58
N VAL A 50 5.67 8.15 12.26
CA VAL A 50 4.64 7.31 11.59
C VAL A 50 3.88 8.11 10.54
N TYR A 51 3.42 9.31 10.91
CA TYR A 51 2.71 10.20 10.00
C TYR A 51 3.55 10.59 8.78
N THR A 52 4.81 10.95 9.01
CA THR A 52 5.76 11.31 7.95
C THR A 52 6.03 10.15 7.00
N ILE A 53 6.34 8.96 7.54
CA ILE A 53 6.57 7.75 6.73
C ILE A 53 5.36 7.45 5.84
N ALA A 54 4.16 7.49 6.41
CA ALA A 54 2.94 7.20 5.67
C ALA A 54 2.68 8.24 4.57
N ALA A 55 2.94 9.52 4.80
CA ALA A 55 2.81 10.54 3.76
C ALA A 55 3.83 10.38 2.62
N TYR A 56 5.05 9.94 2.92
CA TYR A 56 6.13 9.84 1.93
C TYR A 56 6.18 8.52 1.15
N HIS A 57 5.53 7.44 1.64
CA HIS A 57 5.79 6.06 1.19
C HIS A 57 5.77 5.84 -0.35
N ASP A 58 4.90 6.59 -1.05
CA ASP A 58 4.65 6.46 -2.48
C ASP A 58 5.11 7.68 -3.31
N THR A 59 5.78 8.67 -2.71
CA THR A 59 6.21 9.91 -3.41
C THR A 59 7.12 9.65 -4.61
N GLY A 60 7.85 8.53 -4.61
CA GLY A 60 8.68 8.07 -5.70
C GLY A 60 7.93 7.65 -6.97
N LEU A 61 6.60 7.53 -6.93
CA LEU A 61 5.77 7.30 -8.12
C LEU A 61 5.88 8.43 -9.15
N CYS A 62 6.35 9.62 -8.74
CA CYS A 62 6.68 10.72 -9.66
C CYS A 62 7.78 10.36 -10.69
N LYS A 63 8.54 9.28 -10.46
CA LYS A 63 9.59 8.80 -11.39
C LYS A 63 9.14 7.55 -12.13
N ASP A 64 8.97 6.45 -11.41
CA ASP A 64 8.57 5.16 -11.97
C ASP A 64 8.01 4.26 -10.86
N ARG A 65 7.03 3.45 -11.23
CA ARG A 65 6.40 2.44 -10.37
C ARG A 65 7.34 1.30 -9.98
N ALA A 66 8.28 0.89 -10.81
CA ALA A 66 9.16 -0.23 -10.46
C ALA A 66 10.13 0.08 -9.29
N PRO A 67 10.77 1.27 -9.21
CA PRO A 67 11.65 1.64 -8.11
C PRO A 67 11.00 2.54 -7.03
N HIS A 68 9.72 2.94 -7.13
CA HIS A 68 9.12 4.01 -6.29
C HIS A 68 9.50 3.99 -4.81
N HIS A 69 9.44 2.87 -4.09
CA HIS A 69 9.87 2.75 -2.68
C HIS A 69 11.29 3.30 -2.39
N LEU A 70 12.32 2.94 -3.18
CA LEU A 70 13.69 3.43 -3.05
C LEU A 70 13.79 4.93 -3.38
N VAL A 71 13.04 5.36 -4.40
CA VAL A 71 12.98 6.77 -4.77
C VAL A 71 12.30 7.59 -3.68
N SER A 72 11.26 7.06 -3.05
CA SER A 72 10.54 7.68 -1.92
C SER A 72 11.45 7.81 -0.71
N GLY A 73 12.23 6.77 -0.38
CA GLY A 73 13.25 6.85 0.67
C GLY A 73 14.31 7.92 0.37
N THR A 74 14.74 8.02 -0.89
CA THR A 74 15.66 9.07 -1.36
C THR A 74 15.05 10.47 -1.26
N ILE A 75 13.76 10.63 -1.61
CA ILE A 75 13.04 11.90 -1.50
C ILE A 75 12.97 12.32 -0.02
N LEU A 76 12.58 11.41 0.86
CA LEU A 76 12.48 11.64 2.30
C LEU A 76 13.83 12.07 2.90
N GLU A 77 14.90 11.31 2.62
CA GLU A 77 16.24 11.58 3.16
C GLU A 77 16.81 12.93 2.70
N ASN A 78 16.50 13.33 1.46
CA ASN A 78 16.98 14.60 0.88
C ASN A 78 16.11 15.80 1.25
N ASP A 79 14.98 15.59 1.91
CA ASP A 79 14.14 16.66 2.39
C ASP A 79 14.75 17.34 3.62
N LYS A 80 15.46 18.43 3.37
CA LYS A 80 16.15 19.19 4.42
C LYS A 80 15.18 19.87 5.39
N ILE A 81 13.91 20.05 5.02
CA ILE A 81 12.92 20.66 5.90
C ILE A 81 12.63 19.74 7.10
N LEU A 82 12.63 18.42 6.88
CA LEU A 82 12.41 17.43 7.94
C LEU A 82 13.41 17.53 9.11
N ARG A 83 14.61 18.07 8.87
CA ARG A 83 15.66 18.27 9.91
C ARG A 83 15.29 19.31 10.97
N GLN A 84 14.19 20.03 10.79
CA GLN A 84 13.63 20.91 11.82
C GLN A 84 12.96 20.12 12.95
N TRP A 85 12.50 18.90 12.66
CA TRP A 85 11.73 18.07 13.60
C TRP A 85 12.43 16.76 13.93
N PHE A 86 13.24 16.22 13.03
CA PHE A 86 13.84 14.89 13.16
C PHE A 86 15.36 14.91 13.11
N SER A 87 15.97 14.00 13.87
CA SER A 87 17.40 13.72 13.84
C SER A 87 17.81 13.00 12.55
N THR A 88 19.12 12.90 12.30
CA THR A 88 19.64 12.17 11.14
C THR A 88 19.34 10.67 11.26
N GLU A 89 19.40 10.14 12.48
CA GLU A 89 19.07 8.74 12.80
C GLU A 89 17.58 8.45 12.60
N GLU A 90 16.70 9.37 13.02
CA GLU A 90 15.25 9.25 12.79
C GLU A 90 14.92 9.30 11.30
N ILE A 91 15.53 10.21 10.54
CA ILE A 91 15.38 10.28 9.08
C ILE A 91 15.85 8.99 8.41
N GLN A 92 16.97 8.40 8.87
CA GLN A 92 17.43 7.11 8.37
C GLN A 92 16.38 6.02 8.63
N ILE A 93 15.84 5.91 9.86
CA ILE A 93 14.78 4.92 10.18
C ILE A 93 13.54 5.13 9.29
N MET A 94 13.13 6.37 9.04
CA MET A 94 11.98 6.68 8.19
C MET A 94 12.23 6.31 6.73
N LYS A 95 13.41 6.61 6.18
CA LYS A 95 13.83 6.17 4.84
C LYS A 95 13.73 4.66 4.72
N GLU A 96 14.28 3.94 5.70
CA GLU A 96 14.27 2.48 5.69
C GLU A 96 12.85 1.92 5.75
N ALA A 97 11.99 2.50 6.58
CA ALA A 97 10.58 2.12 6.64
C ALA A 97 9.85 2.31 5.30
N VAL A 98 10.09 3.44 4.63
CA VAL A 98 9.55 3.73 3.30
C VAL A 98 10.08 2.75 2.25
N GLU A 99 11.35 2.39 2.27
CA GLU A 99 11.91 1.38 1.36
C GLU A 99 11.29 0.00 1.58
N ASP A 100 10.95 -0.33 2.83
CA ASP A 100 10.52 -1.67 3.23
C ASP A 100 9.00 -1.93 3.03
N HIS A 101 8.21 -0.90 2.68
CA HIS A 101 6.74 -1.02 2.72
C HIS A 101 6.16 -2.04 1.72
N ARG A 102 6.87 -2.33 0.61
CA ARG A 102 6.29 -3.10 -0.50
C ARG A 102 5.94 -4.52 -0.11
N ALA A 103 4.71 -4.94 -0.43
CA ALA A 103 4.28 -6.32 -0.22
C ALA A 103 5.11 -7.38 -0.97
N SER A 104 5.75 -7.02 -2.08
CA SER A 104 6.63 -7.89 -2.85
C SER A 104 8.09 -7.87 -2.37
N SER A 105 8.39 -7.18 -1.26
CA SER A 105 9.72 -7.25 -0.67
C SER A 105 10.05 -8.69 -0.26
N ASN A 106 11.30 -9.09 -0.45
CA ASN A 106 11.80 -10.43 -0.13
C ASN A 106 12.38 -10.52 1.28
N HIS A 107 12.34 -9.44 2.05
CA HIS A 107 12.83 -9.39 3.42
C HIS A 107 11.78 -8.78 4.35
N GLU A 108 11.93 -9.04 5.64
CA GLU A 108 11.16 -8.39 6.69
C GLU A 108 11.56 -6.90 6.82
N PRO A 109 10.61 -5.99 7.09
CA PRO A 109 10.94 -4.60 7.39
C PRO A 109 11.89 -4.49 8.58
N ARG A 110 12.88 -3.60 8.45
CA ARG A 110 14.00 -3.43 9.40
C ARG A 110 13.58 -2.91 10.77
N SER A 111 12.43 -2.24 10.85
CA SER A 111 11.95 -1.58 12.07
C SER A 111 10.44 -1.76 12.27
N ILE A 112 9.97 -1.46 13.49
CA ILE A 112 8.53 -1.40 13.77
C ILE A 112 7.81 -0.40 12.86
N TYR A 113 8.46 0.73 12.54
CA TYR A 113 7.94 1.70 11.59
C TYR A 113 7.74 1.11 10.20
N GLY A 114 8.71 0.32 9.71
CA GLY A 114 8.61 -0.41 8.46
C GLY A 114 7.46 -1.43 8.46
N LYS A 115 7.24 -2.12 9.59
CA LYS A 115 6.11 -3.04 9.75
C LYS A 115 4.78 -2.30 9.69
N ILE A 116 4.64 -1.17 10.40
CA ILE A 116 3.43 -0.34 10.42
C ILE A 116 3.07 0.09 9.00
N ILE A 117 4.00 0.71 8.26
CA ILE A 117 3.70 1.20 6.92
C ILE A 117 3.44 0.06 5.93
N ALA A 118 4.20 -1.03 6.01
CA ALA A 118 3.98 -2.21 5.17
C ALA A 118 2.61 -2.86 5.43
N GLU A 119 2.12 -2.84 6.67
CA GLU A 119 0.78 -3.32 6.99
C GLU A 119 -0.29 -2.34 6.51
N ALA A 120 -0.15 -1.05 6.80
CA ALA A 120 -1.12 -0.03 6.46
C ALA A 120 -1.32 0.12 4.93
N ASP A 121 -0.23 0.05 4.14
CA ASP A 121 -0.29 0.13 2.67
C ASP A 121 -1.05 -1.05 2.04
N ARG A 122 -1.13 -2.20 2.72
CA ARG A 122 -1.76 -3.39 2.15
C ARG A 122 -3.28 -3.33 2.06
N VAL A 123 -3.93 -2.25 2.52
CA VAL A 123 -5.39 -2.00 2.57
C VAL A 123 -6.18 -3.10 1.85
N ILE A 124 -6.59 -4.11 2.63
CA ILE A 124 -7.28 -5.27 2.09
C ILE A 124 -8.77 -5.03 2.22
N ASP A 125 -9.41 -4.71 1.10
CA ASP A 125 -10.86 -4.82 0.95
C ASP A 125 -11.14 -5.79 -0.19
N PRO A 126 -11.90 -6.88 0.01
CA PRO A 126 -12.13 -7.86 -1.04
C PRO A 126 -12.76 -7.29 -2.31
N GLU A 127 -13.78 -6.44 -2.22
CA GLU A 127 -14.45 -5.87 -3.41
C GLU A 127 -13.48 -4.95 -4.17
N ILE A 128 -12.78 -4.05 -3.47
CA ILE A 128 -11.80 -3.14 -4.07
C ILE A 128 -10.63 -3.92 -4.66
N THR A 129 -10.11 -4.91 -3.95
CA THR A 129 -8.96 -5.73 -4.40
C THR A 129 -9.27 -6.50 -5.67
N LEU A 130 -10.44 -7.16 -5.72
CA LEU A 130 -10.87 -7.90 -6.90
C LEU A 130 -11.12 -6.93 -8.07
N ARG A 131 -11.83 -5.82 -7.84
CA ARG A 131 -12.12 -4.82 -8.88
C ARG A 131 -10.84 -4.18 -9.45
N ARG A 132 -9.89 -3.78 -8.60
CA ARG A 132 -8.57 -3.26 -9.04
C ARG A 132 -7.79 -4.30 -9.85
N THR A 133 -7.89 -5.58 -9.50
CA THR A 133 -7.23 -6.67 -10.24
C THR A 133 -7.83 -6.83 -11.64
N VAL A 134 -9.15 -6.65 -11.80
CA VAL A 134 -9.85 -6.62 -13.09
C VAL A 134 -9.42 -5.40 -13.91
N GLN A 135 -9.52 -4.20 -13.34
CA GLN A 135 -9.14 -2.95 -14.00
C GLN A 135 -7.69 -2.97 -14.51
N TYR A 136 -6.77 -3.53 -13.72
CA TYR A 136 -5.38 -3.68 -14.15
C TYR A 136 -5.26 -4.61 -15.35
N GLY A 137 -5.99 -5.73 -15.36
CA GLY A 137 -6.02 -6.63 -16.51
C GLY A 137 -6.47 -5.92 -17.79
N LEU A 138 -7.58 -5.19 -17.71
CA LEU A 138 -8.14 -4.39 -18.81
C LEU A 138 -7.17 -3.32 -19.31
N LYS A 139 -6.45 -2.64 -18.40
CA LYS A 139 -5.42 -1.66 -18.77
C LYS A 139 -4.22 -2.30 -19.47
N GLN A 140 -3.78 -3.47 -19.02
CA GLN A 140 -2.59 -4.14 -19.57
C GLN A 140 -2.84 -4.78 -20.94
N ASN A 141 -4.02 -5.36 -21.15
CA ASN A 141 -4.37 -6.01 -22.40
C ASN A 141 -5.85 -5.77 -22.73
N PRO A 142 -6.20 -4.59 -23.27
CA PRO A 142 -7.60 -4.24 -23.55
C PRO A 142 -8.30 -5.18 -24.54
N SER A 143 -7.55 -5.84 -25.41
CA SER A 143 -8.04 -6.79 -26.42
C SER A 143 -8.03 -8.24 -25.95
N GLY A 144 -7.66 -8.52 -24.69
CA GLY A 144 -7.64 -9.84 -24.11
C GLY A 144 -9.04 -10.49 -24.08
N SER A 145 -9.10 -11.81 -24.24
CA SER A 145 -10.34 -12.55 -24.02
C SER A 145 -10.72 -12.52 -22.54
N LYS A 146 -12.02 -12.67 -22.25
CA LYS A 146 -12.52 -12.76 -20.88
C LYS A 146 -11.80 -13.86 -20.08
N GLU A 147 -11.56 -15.00 -20.73
CA GLU A 147 -10.84 -16.14 -20.17
C GLU A 147 -9.39 -15.79 -19.83
N TRP A 148 -8.68 -15.08 -20.72
CA TRP A 148 -7.33 -14.59 -20.43
C TRP A 148 -7.31 -13.66 -19.21
N HIS A 149 -8.27 -12.74 -19.13
CA HIS A 149 -8.39 -11.84 -17.98
C HIS A 149 -8.69 -12.61 -16.68
N TYR A 150 -9.54 -13.63 -16.74
CA TYR A 150 -9.85 -14.46 -15.59
C TYR A 150 -8.63 -15.26 -15.12
N GLU A 151 -7.88 -15.89 -16.02
CA GLU A 151 -6.66 -16.63 -15.67
C GLU A 151 -5.62 -15.72 -15.03
N ARG A 152 -5.38 -14.54 -15.61
CA ARG A 152 -4.49 -13.53 -15.04
C ARG A 152 -4.96 -13.09 -13.65
N PHE A 153 -6.25 -12.79 -13.51
CA PHE A 153 -6.87 -12.39 -12.26
C PHE A 153 -6.68 -13.47 -11.18
N LEU A 154 -7.00 -14.72 -11.49
CA LEU A 154 -6.84 -15.86 -10.60
C LEU A 154 -5.38 -16.07 -10.19
N ASN A 155 -4.45 -16.05 -11.15
CA ASN A 155 -3.01 -16.22 -10.90
C ASN A 155 -2.45 -15.10 -10.01
N HIS A 156 -2.91 -13.86 -10.20
CA HIS A 156 -2.55 -12.75 -9.33
C HIS A 156 -3.03 -12.99 -7.90
N LEU A 157 -4.29 -13.39 -7.72
CA LEU A 157 -4.85 -13.63 -6.39
C LEU A 157 -4.17 -14.79 -5.68
N LEU A 158 -3.85 -15.86 -6.40
CA LEU A 158 -3.14 -17.02 -5.87
C LEU A 158 -1.71 -16.70 -5.45
N SER A 159 -0.95 -16.03 -6.33
CA SER A 159 0.44 -15.69 -6.01
C SER A 159 0.57 -14.70 -4.85
N LYS A 160 -0.35 -13.72 -4.75
CA LYS A 160 -0.28 -12.65 -3.75
C LYS A 160 -0.99 -13.00 -2.45
N TYR A 161 -2.27 -13.36 -2.50
CA TYR A 161 -3.15 -13.36 -1.32
C TYR A 161 -3.53 -14.74 -0.78
N ALA A 162 -3.44 -15.80 -1.58
CA ALA A 162 -3.80 -17.15 -1.13
C ALA A 162 -2.86 -17.66 -0.03
N GLU A 163 -3.20 -18.82 0.54
CA GLU A 163 -2.32 -19.51 1.48
C GLU A 163 -0.98 -19.82 0.80
N GLY A 164 0.13 -19.41 1.43
CA GLY A 164 1.47 -19.50 0.83
C GLY A 164 1.80 -18.40 -0.19
N GLY A 165 0.89 -17.46 -0.44
CA GLY A 165 1.17 -16.26 -1.24
C GLY A 165 2.22 -15.35 -0.60
N TYR A 166 2.78 -14.44 -1.41
CA TYR A 166 3.90 -13.60 -0.97
C TYR A 166 3.49 -12.45 -0.04
N LEU A 167 2.21 -12.07 0.06
CA LEU A 167 1.77 -11.03 1.00
C LEU A 167 1.89 -11.55 2.44
N LYS A 168 2.61 -10.82 3.30
CA LYS A 168 2.90 -11.18 4.70
C LYS A 168 2.45 -10.12 5.67
N LEU A 169 1.34 -10.32 6.38
CA LEU A 169 0.92 -9.37 7.43
C LEU A 169 1.88 -9.41 8.64
N TRP A 170 2.11 -8.26 9.26
CA TRP A 170 3.11 -8.11 10.34
C TRP A 170 2.53 -8.05 11.75
N PHE A 171 1.21 -7.88 11.85
CA PHE A 171 0.51 -7.71 13.12
C PHE A 171 -0.54 -8.80 13.32
N GLU A 172 -0.51 -9.42 14.50
CA GLU A 172 -1.53 -10.37 14.90
C GLU A 172 -2.85 -9.63 15.15
N ASN A 173 -3.95 -10.13 14.60
CA ASN A 173 -5.30 -9.55 14.74
C ASN A 173 -5.49 -8.14 14.12
N SER A 174 -4.73 -7.78 13.09
CA SER A 174 -5.02 -6.58 12.31
C SER A 174 -6.34 -6.72 11.54
N LYS A 175 -7.01 -5.58 11.24
CA LYS A 175 -8.17 -5.55 10.33
C LYS A 175 -7.85 -6.23 9.00
N ASN A 176 -6.64 -6.01 8.48
CA ASN A 176 -6.16 -6.66 7.25
C ASN A 176 -6.12 -8.19 7.38
N GLY A 177 -5.85 -8.74 8.58
CA GLY A 177 -5.91 -10.17 8.85
C GLY A 177 -7.30 -10.75 8.66
N GLU A 178 -8.34 -10.09 9.17
CA GLU A 178 -9.73 -10.51 8.98
C GLU A 178 -10.15 -10.40 7.52
N ARG A 179 -9.84 -9.28 6.88
CA ARG A 179 -10.13 -9.05 5.45
C ARG A 179 -9.40 -10.01 4.53
N LEU A 180 -8.16 -10.39 4.86
CA LEU A 180 -7.41 -11.39 4.12
C LEU A 180 -8.06 -12.78 4.25
N LYS A 181 -8.60 -13.13 5.43
CA LYS A 181 -9.38 -14.36 5.59
C LYS A 181 -10.64 -14.35 4.73
N GLU A 182 -11.38 -13.25 4.68
CA GLU A 182 -12.54 -13.07 3.79
C GLU A 182 -12.14 -13.25 2.32
N LEU A 183 -11.08 -12.57 1.89
CA LEU A 183 -10.56 -12.68 0.52
C LEU A 183 -10.12 -14.11 0.19
N ARG A 184 -9.44 -14.80 1.12
CA ARG A 184 -9.04 -16.20 0.95
C ARG A 184 -10.24 -17.15 0.85
N ALA A 185 -11.30 -16.92 1.62
CA ALA A 185 -12.54 -17.68 1.50
C ALA A 185 -13.16 -17.54 0.10
N LEU A 186 -13.20 -16.31 -0.44
CA LEU A 186 -13.63 -16.05 -1.82
C LEU A 186 -12.71 -16.73 -2.85
N ILE A 187 -11.39 -16.63 -2.67
CA ILE A 187 -10.42 -17.30 -3.53
C ILE A 187 -10.69 -18.81 -3.56
N ASN A 188 -10.89 -19.44 -2.40
CA ASN A 188 -11.15 -20.88 -2.30
C ASN A 188 -12.50 -21.30 -2.88
N ASN A 189 -13.50 -20.41 -2.87
CA ASN A 189 -14.77 -20.63 -3.56
C ASN A 189 -14.69 -20.24 -5.05
N ARG A 190 -14.10 -21.10 -5.88
CA ARG A 190 -13.85 -20.83 -7.32
C ARG A 190 -15.08 -20.44 -8.12
N LYS A 191 -16.25 -21.00 -7.79
CA LYS A 191 -17.51 -20.67 -8.45
C LYS A 191 -17.90 -19.22 -8.16
N GLN A 192 -17.97 -18.85 -6.88
CA GLN A 192 -18.31 -17.48 -6.47
C GLN A 192 -17.27 -16.48 -6.96
N LEU A 193 -15.98 -16.83 -6.94
CA LEU A 193 -14.91 -15.98 -7.45
C LEU A 193 -15.09 -15.68 -8.95
N ARG A 194 -15.49 -16.69 -9.75
CA ARG A 194 -15.76 -16.53 -11.18
C ARG A 194 -16.98 -15.64 -11.42
N GLU A 195 -18.06 -15.85 -10.68
CA GLU A 195 -19.28 -15.03 -10.76
C GLU A 195 -18.98 -13.56 -10.43
N THR A 196 -18.21 -13.30 -9.36
CA THR A 196 -17.77 -11.95 -8.99
C THR A 196 -16.89 -11.33 -10.07
N PHE A 197 -15.94 -12.09 -10.62
CA PHE A 197 -15.11 -11.63 -11.73
C PHE A 197 -15.95 -11.27 -12.96
N ASP A 198 -16.86 -12.15 -13.38
CA ASP A 198 -17.67 -11.93 -14.58
C ASP A 198 -18.53 -10.67 -14.43
N ARG A 199 -19.13 -10.44 -13.25
CA ARG A 199 -19.85 -9.21 -12.93
C ARG A 199 -18.96 -7.98 -13.04
N MET A 200 -17.84 -7.94 -12.31
CA MET A 200 -16.92 -6.79 -12.30
C MET A 200 -16.31 -6.53 -13.69
N PHE A 201 -15.96 -7.57 -14.43
CA PHE A 201 -15.39 -7.44 -15.77
C PHE A 201 -16.37 -6.79 -16.75
N MET A 202 -17.67 -7.05 -16.61
CA MET A 202 -18.71 -6.39 -17.41
C MET A 202 -18.97 -4.94 -16.96
N GLU A 203 -18.87 -4.65 -15.67
CA GLU A 203 -19.04 -3.28 -15.13
C GLU A 203 -17.89 -2.34 -15.52
N GLU A 204 -16.66 -2.86 -15.66
CA GLU A 204 -15.44 -2.07 -15.90
C GLU A 204 -15.05 -1.96 -17.38
N LYS A 205 -15.76 -2.64 -18.29
CA LYS A 205 -15.50 -2.65 -19.73
C LYS A 205 -16.32 -1.60 -20.46
#